data_AF-A0A9X2D3H1-F1
#
_entry.id   AF-A0A9X2D3H1-F1
#
_cell.length_a   1.000
_cell.length_b   1.000
_cell.length_c   1.000
_cell.angle_alpha   90.00
_cell.angle_beta   90.00
_cell.angle_gamma   90.00
#
_symmetry.space_group_name_H-M   'P 1'
#
loop_
_entity.id
_entity.type
_entity.pdbx_description
1 polymer ?
#
loop_
_entity_poly.entity_id
_entity_poly.type
_entity_poly.pdbx_seq_one_letter_code
_entity_poly.pdbx_strand_id
1 'polypeptide(L)'
;MNQHPSLTRYFTHARSWADDTFGRIDQSRKRYQVAFLTSMTLNVMALIAVALLSQYQTLIPLLVHHYDNGVLTVDAVANKHTPMNQDQVRSDIARYIQNRESYDASSYRAQFELIHL
;
A
#
# COMPACT_ATOMS: atom_id res chain seq x y z
N MET A 1 -3.96 -48.35 -64.48
CA MET A 1 -4.71 -49.22 -63.55
C MET A 1 -5.51 -48.32 -62.63
N ASN A 2 -6.76 -47.99 -63.01
CA ASN A 2 -7.58 -47.01 -62.30
C ASN A 2 -8.23 -47.66 -61.08
N GLN A 3 -7.71 -47.38 -59.89
CA GLN A 3 -8.32 -47.80 -58.64
C GLN A 3 -9.46 -46.82 -58.31
N HIS A 4 -10.70 -47.23 -58.56
CA HIS A 4 -11.85 -46.49 -58.07
C HIS A 4 -11.81 -46.44 -56.53
N PRO A 5 -11.89 -45.25 -55.90
CA PRO A 5 -11.95 -45.18 -54.45
C PRO A 5 -13.21 -45.92 -53.98
N SER A 6 -13.04 -46.86 -53.04
CA SER A 6 -14.18 -47.58 -52.47
C SER A 6 -15.13 -46.58 -51.79
N LEU A 7 -16.44 -46.76 -51.98
CA LEU A 7 -17.49 -45.94 -51.36
C LEU A 7 -17.26 -45.77 -49.85
N THR A 8 -16.79 -46.84 -49.19
CA THR A 8 -16.41 -46.83 -47.78
C THR A 8 -15.37 -45.74 -47.48
N ARG A 9 -14.31 -45.63 -48.28
CA ARG A 9 -13.25 -44.62 -48.09
C ARG A 9 -13.79 -43.20 -48.25
N TYR A 10 -14.69 -42.99 -49.21
CA TYR A 10 -15.35 -41.70 -49.41
C TYR A 10 -16.19 -41.29 -48.19
N PHE A 11 -17.03 -42.19 -47.69
CA PHE A 11 -17.86 -41.90 -46.50
C PHE A 11 -17.04 -41.74 -45.22
N THR A 12 -15.97 -42.53 -45.04
CA THR A 12 -15.07 -42.37 -43.90
C THR A 12 -14.37 -41.00 -43.94
N HIS A 13 -13.95 -40.55 -45.12
CA HIS A 13 -13.28 -39.26 -45.25
C HIS A 13 -14.23 -38.07 -45.09
N ALA A 14 -15.47 -38.20 -45.58
CA ALA A 14 -16.52 -37.19 -45.32
C ALA A 14 -16.85 -37.07 -43.83
N ARG A 15 -16.88 -38.20 -43.10
CA ARG A 15 -17.08 -38.22 -41.66
C ARG A 15 -15.90 -37.62 -40.90
N SER A 16 -14.66 -37.96 -41.28
CA SER A 16 -13.47 -37.38 -40.65
C SER A 16 -13.40 -35.86 -40.85
N TRP A 17 -13.81 -35.35 -42.02
CA TRP A 17 -13.82 -33.91 -42.28
C TRP A 17 -14.80 -33.15 -41.36
N ALA A 18 -15.97 -33.72 -41.10
CA ALA A 18 -16.92 -33.15 -40.14
C ALA A 18 -16.33 -33.16 -38.73
N ASP A 19 -15.81 -34.31 -38.28
CA ASP A 19 -15.23 -34.48 -36.95
C ASP A 19 -14.01 -33.56 -36.72
N ASP A 20 -13.13 -33.42 -37.71
CA ASP A 20 -11.96 -32.53 -37.65
C ASP A 20 -12.36 -31.05 -37.54
N THR A 21 -13.42 -30.64 -38.25
CA THR A 21 -13.92 -29.27 -38.21
C THR A 21 -14.53 -28.93 -36.86
N PHE A 22 -15.37 -29.83 -36.32
CA PHE A 22 -15.94 -29.66 -34.98
C PHE A 22 -14.89 -29.73 -33.88
N GLY A 23 -13.94 -30.67 -33.97
CA GLY A 23 -12.85 -30.80 -33.02
C GLY A 23 -11.94 -29.57 -32.98
N ARG A 24 -11.63 -28.99 -34.15
CA ARG A 24 -10.82 -27.75 -34.24
C ARG A 24 -11.54 -26.55 -33.61
N ILE A 25 -12.84 -26.42 -33.85
CA ILE A 25 -13.64 -25.33 -33.26
C ILE A 25 -13.72 -25.49 -31.73
N ASP A 26 -13.99 -26.69 -31.23
CA ASP A 26 -14.08 -26.95 -29.79
C ASP A 26 -12.73 -26.70 -29.07
N GLN A 27 -11.63 -27.16 -29.66
CA GLN A 27 -10.29 -26.92 -29.11
C GLN A 27 -9.95 -25.42 -29.08
N SER A 28 -10.32 -24.67 -30.12
CA SER A 28 -10.11 -23.22 -30.15
C SER A 28 -10.89 -22.51 -29.04
N ARG A 29 -12.16 -22.88 -28.82
CA ARG A 29 -13.01 -22.31 -27.78
C ARG A 29 -12.43 -22.56 -26.39
N LYS A 30 -11.98 -23.78 -26.12
CA LYS A 30 -11.35 -24.14 -24.84
C LYS A 30 -10.09 -23.31 -24.59
N ARG A 31 -9.25 -23.11 -25.61
CA ARG A 31 -8.04 -22.26 -25.49
C ARG A 31 -8.38 -20.82 -25.16
N TYR A 32 -9.38 -20.23 -25.84
CA TYR A 32 -9.82 -18.87 -25.55
C TYR A 32 -10.47 -18.75 -24.17
N GLN A 33 -11.24 -19.74 -23.74
CA GLN A 33 -11.84 -19.77 -22.41
C GLN A 33 -10.77 -19.81 -21.32
N VAL A 34 -9.72 -20.62 -21.49
CA VAL A 34 -8.57 -20.67 -20.56
C VAL A 34 -7.82 -19.34 -20.56
N ALA A 35 -7.53 -18.78 -21.73
CA ALA A 35 -6.86 -17.48 -21.84
C ALA A 35 -7.67 -16.34 -21.18
N PHE A 36 -8.99 -16.37 -21.34
CA PHE A 36 -9.89 -15.41 -20.70
C PHE A 36 -9.90 -15.57 -19.18
N LEU A 37 -10.08 -16.79 -18.67
CA LEU A 37 -10.12 -17.05 -17.23
C LEU A 37 -8.80 -16.71 -16.55
N THR A 38 -7.68 -17.02 -17.20
CA THR A 38 -6.33 -16.67 -16.70
C THR A 38 -6.13 -15.16 -16.65
N SER A 39 -6.51 -14.45 -17.72
CA SER A 39 -6.45 -12.97 -17.75
C SER A 39 -7.36 -12.33 -16.69
N MET A 40 -8.57 -12.86 -16.49
CA MET A 40 -9.50 -12.36 -15.48
C MET A 40 -8.95 -12.58 -14.07
N THR A 41 -8.36 -13.75 -13.80
CA THR A 41 -7.74 -14.06 -12.51
C THR A 41 -6.56 -13.14 -12.23
N LEU A 42 -5.71 -12.88 -13.23
CA LEU A 42 -4.59 -11.95 -13.10
C LEU A 42 -5.05 -10.52 -12.78
N ASN A 43 -6.14 -10.05 -13.40
CA ASN A 43 -6.71 -8.74 -13.08
C ASN A 43 -7.20 -8.66 -11.64
N VAL A 44 -7.90 -9.70 -11.15
CA VAL A 44 -8.35 -9.75 -9.76
C VAL A 44 -7.16 -9.74 -8.79
N MET A 45 -6.10 -10.51 -9.08
CA MET A 45 -4.87 -10.52 -8.28
C MET A 45 -4.19 -9.15 -8.25
N ALA A 46 -4.17 -8.42 -9.39
CA ALA A 46 -3.62 -7.08 -9.46
C ALA A 46 -4.42 -6.08 -8.60
N LEU A 47 -5.75 -6.16 -8.60
CA LEU A 47 -6.59 -5.33 -7.74
C LEU A 47 -6.34 -5.60 -6.26
N ILE A 48 -6.19 -6.87 -5.87
CA ILE A 48 -5.85 -7.24 -4.48
C ILE A 48 -4.49 -6.66 -4.08
N ALA A 49 -3.49 -6.75 -4.96
CA ALA A 49 -2.16 -6.20 -4.70
C ALA A 49 -2.21 -4.67 -4.48
N VAL A 50 -2.95 -3.94 -5.31
CA VAL A 50 -3.14 -2.49 -5.15
C VAL A 50 -3.86 -2.17 -3.84
N ALA A 51 -4.90 -2.93 -3.48
CA ALA A 51 -5.62 -2.72 -2.23
C ALA A 51 -4.73 -2.91 -0.99
N LEU A 52 -3.87 -3.94 -1.00
CA LEU A 52 -2.88 -4.16 0.07
C LEU A 52 -1.86 -3.03 0.15
N LEU A 53 -1.36 -2.57 -1.00
CA LEU A 53 -0.40 -1.45 -1.08
C LEU A 53 -1.01 -0.13 -0.63
N SER A 54 -2.31 0.08 -0.85
CA SER A 54 -3.01 1.31 -0.44
C SER A 54 -2.93 1.55 1.07
N GLN A 55 -2.87 0.50 1.89
CA GLN A 55 -2.76 0.63 3.34
C GLN A 55 -1.37 1.14 3.80
N TYR A 56 -0.35 1.00 2.95
CA TYR A 56 1.01 1.49 3.24
C TYR A 56 1.22 2.96 2.88
N GLN A 57 0.24 3.61 2.27
CA GLN A 57 0.34 5.03 1.96
C GLN A 57 0.07 5.85 3.23
N THR A 58 1.13 6.10 4.00
CA THR A 58 1.07 6.99 5.16
C THR A 58 1.12 8.44 4.68
N LEU A 59 -0.03 9.13 4.70
CA LEU A 59 -0.05 10.59 4.64
C LEU A 59 0.46 11.12 5.98
N ILE A 60 1.68 11.62 6.03
CA ILE A 60 2.22 12.33 7.18
C ILE A 60 1.97 13.83 6.95
N PRO A 61 0.97 14.45 7.62
CA PRO A 61 0.78 15.88 7.53
C PRO A 61 1.95 16.61 8.18
N LEU A 62 2.61 17.45 7.38
CA LEU A 62 3.70 18.33 7.82
C LEU A 62 3.16 19.75 7.98
N LEU A 63 3.46 20.38 9.10
CA LEU A 63 3.12 21.77 9.37
C LEU A 63 4.35 22.63 9.08
N VAL A 64 4.15 23.64 8.25
CA VAL A 64 5.20 24.61 7.91
C VAL A 64 4.92 25.89 8.67
N HIS A 65 5.77 26.22 9.64
CA HIS A 65 5.75 27.51 10.30
C HIS A 65 6.59 28.51 9.50
N HIS A 66 6.00 29.65 9.18
CA HIS A 66 6.70 30.79 8.59
C HIS A 66 6.72 31.93 9.60
N TYR A 67 7.91 32.30 10.06
CA TYR A 67 8.09 33.39 11.01
C TYR A 67 8.52 34.66 10.27
N ASP A 68 8.14 35.83 10.81
CA ASP A 68 8.40 37.14 10.21
C ASP A 68 9.90 37.46 10.04
N ASN A 69 10.78 36.70 10.70
CA ASN A 69 12.24 36.78 10.56
C ASN A 69 12.80 35.94 9.39
N GLY A 70 11.94 35.31 8.58
CA GLY A 70 12.32 34.49 7.43
C GLY A 70 12.73 33.06 7.77
N VAL A 71 12.66 32.65 9.04
CA VAL A 71 12.94 31.26 9.44
C VAL A 71 11.73 30.38 9.11
N LEU A 72 12.00 29.24 8.47
CA LEU A 72 11.02 28.20 8.17
C LEU A 72 11.32 26.98 9.05
N THR A 73 10.36 26.54 9.85
CA THR A 73 10.45 25.25 10.57
C THR A 73 9.36 24.31 10.05
N VAL A 74 9.72 23.04 9.90
CA VAL A 74 8.82 21.99 9.41
C VAL A 74 8.67 20.97 10.52
N ASP A 75 7.47 20.88 11.10
CA ASP A 75 7.17 19.97 12.19
C ASP A 75 6.06 18.99 11.80
N ALA A 76 6.18 17.74 12.24
CA ALA A 76 5.12 16.75 12.05
C ALA A 76 3.91 17.09 12.95
N VAL A 77 2.72 17.23 12.36
CA VAL A 77 1.47 17.63 13.07
C VAL A 77 1.13 16.68 14.23
N ALA A 78 1.52 15.41 14.12
CA ALA A 78 1.18 14.36 15.06
C ALA A 78 2.36 13.98 15.98
N ASN A 79 2.91 14.95 16.71
CA ASN A 79 3.73 14.63 17.88
C ASN A 79 2.91 14.89 19.14
N LYS A 80 2.57 13.82 19.86
CA LYS A 80 1.81 13.86 21.13
C LYS A 80 2.52 14.67 22.24
N HIS A 81 3.78 15.04 21.99
CA HIS A 81 4.66 15.78 22.88
C HIS A 81 5.02 17.18 22.33
N THR A 82 4.39 17.65 21.24
CA THR A 82 4.62 19.03 20.78
C THR A 82 3.77 19.98 21.62
N PRO A 83 4.37 20.86 22.43
CA PRO A 83 3.62 21.84 23.20
C PRO A 83 2.86 22.78 22.24
N MET A 84 1.54 22.88 22.42
CA MET A 84 0.65 23.65 21.53
C MET A 84 0.83 25.17 21.63
N ASN A 85 1.52 25.67 22.66
CA ASN A 85 1.58 27.10 22.96
C ASN A 85 3.01 27.53 23.36
N GLN A 86 3.52 28.57 22.70
CA GLN A 86 4.82 29.18 22.99
C GLN A 86 4.92 29.67 24.45
N ASP A 87 3.82 30.10 25.06
CA ASP A 87 3.80 30.53 26.47
C ASP A 87 3.95 29.35 27.44
N GLN A 88 3.42 28.17 27.09
CA GLN A 88 3.64 26.95 27.87
C GLN A 88 5.11 26.53 27.80
N VAL A 89 5.72 26.57 26.61
CA VAL A 89 7.16 26.29 26.44
C VAL A 89 8.01 27.23 27.29
N ARG A 90 7.71 28.54 27.28
CA ARG A 90 8.46 29.52 28.10
C ARG A 90 8.29 29.27 29.59
N SER A 91 7.08 28.98 30.06
CA SER A 91 6.82 28.63 31.45
C SER A 91 7.58 27.38 31.88
N ASP A 92 7.57 26.33 31.05
CA ASP A 92 8.20 25.06 31.38
C ASP A 92 9.72 25.15 31.37
N ILE A 93 10.31 25.88 30.40
CA ILE A 93 11.73 26.19 30.39
C ILE A 93 12.14 27.00 31.61
N ALA A 94 11.37 28.05 31.97
CA ALA A 94 11.66 28.86 33.16
C ALA A 94 11.61 28.02 34.44
N ARG A 95 10.60 27.14 34.57
CA ARG A 95 10.47 26.22 35.71
C ARG A 95 11.63 25.21 35.77
N TYR A 96 12.04 24.66 34.63
CA TYR A 96 13.17 23.75 34.54
C TYR A 96 14.48 24.43 34.99
N ILE A 97 14.77 25.62 34.45
CA ILE A 97 15.98 26.39 34.82
C ILE A 97 15.95 26.73 36.31
N GLN A 98 14.81 27.21 36.81
CA GLN A 98 14.68 27.57 38.22
C GLN A 98 14.94 26.35 39.11
N ASN A 99 14.32 25.21 38.85
CA ASN A 99 14.49 24.02 39.67
C ASN A 99 15.89 23.40 39.55
N ARG A 100 16.54 23.52 38.40
CA ARG A 100 17.88 22.97 38.16
C ARG A 100 18.99 23.83 38.75
N GLU A 101 18.86 25.15 38.66
CA GLU A 101 19.89 26.11 39.07
C GLU A 101 19.67 26.64 40.49
N SER A 102 18.46 26.50 41.06
CA SER A 102 18.22 26.80 42.48
C SER A 102 18.72 25.66 43.36
N TYR A 103 19.43 26.01 44.43
CA TYR A 103 19.82 25.07 45.48
C TYR A 103 19.20 25.48 46.81
N ASP A 104 18.31 24.66 47.33
CA ASP A 104 17.77 24.76 48.69
C ASP A 104 17.77 23.37 49.34
N ALA A 105 18.47 23.25 50.48
CA ALA A 105 18.68 21.99 51.18
C ALA A 105 17.36 21.37 51.71
N SER A 106 16.32 22.17 51.91
CA SER A 106 15.03 21.71 52.42
C SER A 106 14.10 21.13 51.33
N SER A 107 14.24 21.58 50.09
CA SER A 107 13.39 21.20 48.94
C SER A 107 14.11 20.38 47.87
N TYR A 108 15.40 20.09 48.06
CA TYR A 108 16.25 19.40 47.09
C TYR A 108 15.66 18.09 46.53
N ARG A 109 15.04 17.27 47.39
CA ARG A 109 14.42 15.99 46.97
C ARG A 109 13.20 16.20 46.06
N ALA A 110 12.34 17.16 46.39
CA ALA A 110 11.17 17.48 45.58
C ALA A 110 11.55 18.13 44.24
N GLN A 111 12.59 18.97 44.23
CA GLN A 111 13.13 19.58 43.01
C GLN A 111 13.77 18.54 42.08
N PHE A 112 14.49 17.56 42.62
CA PHE A 112 15.12 16.50 41.86
C PHE A 112 14.12 15.55 41.19
N GLU A 113 13.05 15.17 41.91
CA GLU A 113 11.96 14.34 41.35
C GLU A 113 11.19 15.05 40.23
N LEU A 114 11.00 16.37 40.32
CA LEU A 114 10.29 17.15 39.30
C LEU A 114 11.05 17.32 37.98
N ILE A 115 12.37 17.14 37.98
CA ILE A 115 13.24 17.26 36.79
C ILE A 115 13.37 15.94 36.02
N HIS A 116 13.16 14.80 36.70
CA HIS A 116 13.36 13.45 36.15
C HIS A 116 12.07 12.78 35.65
N LEU A 117 10.95 13.48 35.69
CA LEU A 117 9.63 13.06 35.18
C LEU A 117 9.37 13.68 33.81
#